data_AF-A0A2G2FKN4-F1
#
_entry.id   AF-A0A2G2FKN4-F1
#
_cell.length_a   1.000
_cell.length_b   1.000
_cell.length_c   1.000
_cell.angle_alpha   90.00
_cell.angle_beta   90.00
_cell.angle_gamma   90.00
#
_symmetry.space_group_name_H-M   'P 1'
#
loop_
_entity.id
_entity.type
_entity.pdbx_description
1 polymer ?
#
loop_
_entity_poly.entity_id
_entity_poly.type
_entity_poly.pdbx_seq_one_letter_code
_entity_poly.pdbx_strand_id
1 'polypeptide(L)'
;MRFGNWKVNEEGIEWVGSVGEYFIHKSRLNETGHGERSGMFDFLVHLTEKTWLSQSDIIDLNEAYQFAFNHFGIEMDDSLSMEDTLTEQNKLMKNR
;
A
#
# COMPACT_ATOMS: atom_id res chain seq x y z
N MET A 1 -2.15 -8.02 -12.92
CA MET A 1 -1.94 -6.63 -13.40
C MET A 1 -0.61 -6.10 -12.84
N ARG A 2 0.07 -5.15 -13.48
CA ARG A 2 1.35 -4.60 -13.00
C ARG A 2 1.34 -3.07 -12.99
N PHE A 3 1.86 -2.49 -11.90
CA PHE A 3 2.02 -1.05 -11.66
C PHE A 3 3.47 -0.84 -11.21
N GLY A 4 4.32 -0.32 -12.09
CA GLY A 4 5.77 -0.27 -11.84
C GLY A 4 6.35 -1.63 -11.43
N ASN A 5 6.84 -1.72 -10.19
CA ASN A 5 7.39 -2.94 -9.58
C ASN A 5 6.41 -3.73 -8.72
N TRP A 6 5.13 -3.34 -8.67
CA TRP A 6 4.06 -4.04 -7.97
C TRP A 6 3.23 -4.86 -8.95
N LYS A 7 3.04 -6.14 -8.62
CA LYS A 7 2.26 -7.09 -9.41
C LYS A 7 1.08 -7.57 -8.59
N VAL A 8 -0.14 -7.28 -9.04
CA VAL A 8 -1.35 -7.87 -8.48
C VAL A 8 -1.58 -9.24 -9.15
N ASN A 9 -1.57 -10.30 -8.35
CA ASN A 9 -1.78 -11.69 -8.73
C ASN A 9 -3.04 -12.27 -8.05
N GLU A 10 -3.27 -13.58 -8.11
CA GLU A 10 -4.49 -14.21 -7.56
C GLU A 10 -4.57 -14.17 -6.02
N GLU A 11 -3.44 -14.00 -5.35
CA GLU A 11 -3.33 -14.03 -3.90
C GLU A 11 -3.15 -12.65 -3.27
N GLY A 12 -2.71 -11.64 -4.02
CA GLY A 12 -2.47 -10.31 -3.48
C GLY A 12 -1.57 -9.44 -4.33
N ILE A 13 -0.79 -8.58 -3.67
CA ILE A 13 0.13 -7.62 -4.27
C ILE A 13 1.57 -8.05 -3.95
N GLU A 14 2.34 -8.31 -4.99
CA GLU A 14 3.71 -8.81 -4.93
C GLU A 14 4.69 -7.73 -5.40
N TRP A 15 5.74 -7.50 -4.63
CA TRP A 15 6.90 -6.72 -5.08
C TRP A 15 7.79 -7.59 -5.96
N VAL A 16 8.09 -7.11 -7.17
CA VAL A 16 8.95 -7.80 -8.15
C VAL A 16 10.16 -6.96 -8.56
N GLY A 17 10.57 -6.02 -7.71
CA GLY A 17 11.77 -5.20 -7.92
C GLY A 17 13.06 -5.94 -7.56
N SER A 18 14.20 -5.24 -7.72
CA SER A 18 15.53 -5.83 -7.55
C SER A 18 15.99 -5.96 -6.09
N VAL A 19 15.32 -5.29 -5.15
CA VAL A 19 15.72 -5.25 -3.74
C VAL A 19 14.55 -5.66 -2.86
N GLY A 20 14.77 -6.69 -2.04
CA GLY A 20 13.80 -7.23 -1.11
C GLY A 20 12.73 -8.10 -1.77
N GLU A 21 12.08 -8.93 -0.95
CA GLU A 21 10.84 -9.62 -1.29
C GLU A 21 9.74 -9.05 -0.40
N TYR A 22 8.60 -8.70 -0.97
CA TYR A 22 7.47 -8.22 -0.21
C TYR A 22 6.17 -8.71 -0.84
N PHE A 23 5.23 -9.12 0.00
CA PHE A 23 3.94 -9.61 -0.46
C PHE A 23 2.84 -9.21 0.52
N ILE A 24 1.78 -8.59 -0.02
CA ILE A 24 0.57 -8.19 0.70
C ILE A 24 -0.53 -9.14 0.26
N HIS A 25 -0.90 -10.07 1.12
CA HIS A 25 -2.00 -10.99 0.84
C HIS A 25 -3.34 -10.24 0.80
N LYS A 26 -4.24 -10.63 -0.11
CA LYS A 26 -5.56 -9.99 -0.31
C LYS A 26 -6.40 -9.88 0.98
N SER A 27 -6.27 -10.85 1.88
CA SER A 27 -6.99 -10.84 3.18
C SER A 27 -6.50 -9.78 4.16
N ARG A 28 -5.40 -9.09 3.85
CA ARG A 28 -4.77 -8.07 4.70
C ARG A 28 -4.91 -6.66 4.10
N LEU A 29 -5.64 -6.49 3.00
CA LEU A 29 -5.75 -5.18 2.34
C LEU A 29 -6.40 -4.13 3.25
N ASN A 30 -7.36 -4.52 4.10
CA ASN A 30 -8.01 -3.69 5.13
C ASN A 30 -7.28 -3.72 6.49
N GLU A 31 -6.00 -4.05 6.54
CA GLU A 31 -5.25 -3.99 7.81
C GLU A 31 -5.08 -2.54 8.26
N THR A 32 -5.43 -2.28 9.52
CA THR A 32 -5.38 -0.94 10.11
C THR A 32 -4.02 -0.65 10.72
N GLY A 33 -3.55 0.58 10.56
CA GLY A 33 -2.33 1.05 11.19
C GLY A 33 -2.43 1.10 12.72
N HIS A 34 -1.28 1.09 13.39
CA HIS A 34 -1.19 1.15 14.85
C HIS A 34 -0.94 2.59 15.38
N GLY A 35 -1.38 2.85 16.61
CA GLY A 35 -1.12 4.12 17.31
C GLY A 35 -1.73 5.31 16.58
N GLU A 36 -0.92 6.32 16.26
CA GLU A 36 -1.35 7.53 15.54
C GLU A 36 -1.82 7.26 14.10
N ARG A 37 -1.55 6.06 13.56
CA ARG A 37 -2.03 5.60 12.25
C ARG A 37 -3.33 4.78 12.35
N SER A 38 -3.96 4.75 13.52
CA SER A 38 -5.28 4.13 13.67
C SER A 38 -6.26 4.79 12.70
N GLY A 39 -6.96 3.99 11.89
CA GLY A 39 -7.84 4.50 10.84
C GLY A 39 -7.14 4.80 9.52
N MET A 40 -5.88 4.39 9.34
CA MET A 40 -5.19 4.42 8.05
C MET A 40 -4.91 3.00 7.55
N PHE A 41 -4.70 2.84 6.25
CA PHE A 41 -4.27 1.56 5.67
C PHE A 41 -2.82 1.28 6.04
N ASP A 42 -2.57 0.23 6.84
CA ASP A 42 -1.26 -0.03 7.42
C ASP A 42 -0.15 -0.14 6.36
N PHE A 43 -0.36 -1.01 5.37
CA PHE A 43 0.65 -1.29 4.35
C PHE A 43 1.04 -0.07 3.53
N LEU A 44 0.07 0.80 3.21
CA LEU A 44 0.34 2.01 2.44
C LEU A 44 1.29 2.92 3.21
N VAL A 45 1.08 3.12 4.51
CA VAL A 45 1.96 3.97 5.31
C VAL A 45 3.28 3.25 5.64
N HIS A 46 3.22 1.97 6.05
CA HIS A 46 4.37 1.15 6.41
C HIS A 46 5.40 1.05 5.27
N LEU A 47 4.94 0.85 4.04
CA LEU A 47 5.84 0.76 2.88
C LEU A 47 6.47 2.12 2.54
N THR A 48 5.78 3.23 2.83
CA THR A 48 6.37 4.58 2.72
C THR A 48 7.49 4.86 3.74
N GLU A 49 7.75 3.99 4.69
CA GLU A 49 8.93 4.10 5.57
C GLU A 49 10.14 3.32 5.05
N LYS A 50 9.97 2.47 4.03
CA LYS A 50 11.05 1.63 3.52
C LYS A 50 11.99 2.41 2.60
N THR A 51 13.26 2.46 2.95
CA THR A 51 14.30 3.18 2.22
C THR A 51 14.62 2.59 0.83
N TRP A 52 14.26 1.32 0.59
CA TRP A 52 14.47 0.66 -0.70
C TRP A 52 13.36 0.92 -1.72
N LEU A 53 12.24 1.54 -1.32
CA LEU A 53 11.19 1.99 -2.23
C LEU A 53 11.43 3.44 -2.62
N SER A 54 11.39 3.74 -3.91
CA SER A 54 11.39 5.12 -4.40
C SER A 54 10.02 5.78 -4.23
N GLN A 55 9.95 7.10 -4.38
CA GLN A 55 8.67 7.82 -4.37
C GLN A 55 7.73 7.33 -5.49
N SER A 56 8.25 7.00 -6.68
CA SER A 56 7.45 6.40 -7.74
C SER A 56 6.90 5.04 -7.35
N ASP A 57 7.69 4.19 -6.67
CA ASP A 57 7.20 2.88 -6.24
C ASP A 57 6.06 2.99 -5.21
N ILE A 58 6.06 4.05 -4.37
CA ILE A 58 4.94 4.32 -3.44
C ILE A 58 3.68 4.76 -4.18
N ILE A 59 3.82 5.59 -5.23
CA ILE A 59 2.69 6.00 -6.06
C ILE A 59 2.11 4.79 -6.80
N ASP A 60 2.97 3.96 -7.41
CA ASP A 60 2.57 2.73 -8.08
C ASP A 60 1.88 1.73 -7.12
N LEU A 61 2.33 1.67 -5.85
CA LEU A 61 1.68 0.86 -4.82
C LEU A 61 0.23 1.32 -4.60
N ASN A 62 -0.02 2.63 -4.51
CA ASN A 62 -1.35 3.18 -4.28
C ASN A 62 -2.32 2.76 -5.40
N GLU A 63 -1.86 2.82 -6.66
CA GLU A 63 -2.64 2.35 -7.81
C GLU A 63 -2.90 0.84 -7.76
N ALA A 64 -1.86 0.05 -7.45
CA ALA A 64 -1.98 -1.40 -7.29
C ALA A 64 -2.99 -1.76 -6.19
N TYR A 65 -3.01 -1.01 -5.09
CA TYR A 65 -3.91 -1.21 -3.97
C TYR A 65 -5.38 -0.95 -4.35
N GLN A 66 -5.65 0.17 -5.01
CA GLN A 66 -6.99 0.49 -5.53
C GLN A 66 -7.47 -0.56 -6.54
N PHE A 67 -6.59 -0.98 -7.45
CA PHE A 67 -6.90 -2.06 -8.37
C PHE A 67 -7.21 -3.37 -7.64
N ALA A 68 -6.41 -3.73 -6.61
CA ALA A 68 -6.58 -4.97 -5.87
C ALA A 68 -7.95 -5.07 -5.18
N PHE A 69 -8.44 -3.99 -4.55
CA PHE A 69 -9.79 -3.95 -3.97
C PHE A 69 -10.87 -4.28 -5.00
N ASN A 70 -10.83 -3.58 -6.15
CA ASN A 70 -11.77 -3.81 -7.24
C ASN A 70 -11.65 -5.22 -7.84
N HIS A 71 -10.41 -5.70 -8.01
CA HIS A 71 -10.13 -6.99 -8.65
C HIS A 71 -10.61 -8.17 -7.81
N PHE A 72 -10.43 -8.11 -6.49
CA PHE A 72 -10.84 -9.17 -5.58
C PHE A 72 -12.29 -9.01 -5.09
N GLY A 73 -12.98 -7.93 -5.45
CA GLY A 73 -14.33 -7.63 -4.95
C GLY A 73 -14.35 -7.43 -3.44
N ILE A 74 -13.30 -6.83 -2.89
CA ILE A 74 -13.19 -6.52 -1.46
C ILE A 74 -13.72 -5.09 -1.26
N GLU A 75 -14.63 -4.93 -0.30
CA GLU A 75 -15.08 -3.61 0.13
C GLU A 75 -14.00 -2.98 1.02
N MET A 76 -13.68 -1.72 0.79
CA MET A 76 -12.80 -0.97 1.69
C MET A 76 -13.51 -0.79 3.04
N ASP A 77 -12.78 -0.99 4.13
CA ASP A 77 -13.33 -0.78 5.47
C ASP A 77 -13.61 0.71 5.70
N ASP A 78 -14.87 1.05 5.99
CA ASP A 78 -15.33 2.44 6.21
C ASP A 78 -14.66 3.13 7.41
N SER A 79 -14.02 2.37 8.30
CA SER A 79 -13.23 2.93 9.41
C SER A 79 -11.84 3.40 8.98
N LEU A 80 -11.42 3.10 7.75
CA LEU A 80 -10.12 3.48 7.19
C LEU A 80 -10.25 4.67 6.22
N SER A 81 -9.38 5.66 6.40
CA SER A 81 -9.34 6.89 5.62
C SER A 81 -8.18 6.87 4.63
N MET A 82 -8.52 6.80 3.34
CA MET A 82 -7.53 6.94 2.26
C MET A 82 -6.92 8.34 2.23
N GLU A 83 -7.70 9.39 2.55
CA GLU A 83 -7.20 10.77 2.60
C GLU A 83 -6.12 10.95 3.68
N ASP A 84 -6.37 10.44 4.89
CA ASP A 84 -5.40 10.50 5.99
C ASP A 84 -4.16 9.66 5.68
N THR A 85 -4.37 8.48 5.07
CA THR A 85 -3.29 7.61 4.59
C THR A 85 -2.38 8.34 3.61
N LEU A 86 -2.93 8.95 2.55
CA LEU A 86 -2.16 9.67 1.54
C LEU A 86 -1.49 10.93 2.12
N THR A 87 -2.16 11.61 3.06
CA THR A 87 -1.60 12.76 3.77
C THR A 87 -0.36 12.36 4.58
N GLU A 88 -0.42 11.22 5.28
CA GLU A 88 0.71 10.71 6.05
C GLU A 88 1.86 10.25 5.15
N GLN A 89 1.57 9.54 4.05
CA GLN A 89 2.58 9.20 3.05
C GLN A 89 3.30 10.44 2.53
N ASN A 90 2.56 11.51 2.22
CA ASN A 90 3.13 12.77 1.75
C ASN A 90 4.06 13.44 2.79
N LYS A 91 3.74 13.36 4.08
CA LYS A 91 4.64 13.84 5.14
C LYS A 91 5.92 13.01 5.19
N LEU A 92 5.79 11.69 5.19
CA LEU A 92 6.93 10.77 5.24
C LEU A 92 7.85 10.96 4.03
N MET A 93 7.29 11.08 2.83
CA MET A 93 8.07 11.28 1.60
C MET A 93 8.84 12.61 1.58
N LYS A 94 8.31 13.69 2.17
CA LYS A 94 9.01 14.98 2.27
C LYS A 94 10.19 14.96 3.24
N ASN A 95 10.20 14.02 4.19
CA ASN A 95 11.22 13.90 5.24
C ASN A 95 12.27 12.83 4.94
N ARG A 96 12.28 12.28 3.73
CA ARG A 96 13.23 11.24 3.26
C ARG A 96 14.54 11.82 2.75
#